data_AF-A0A9E2C088-F1
#
_entry.id   AF-A0A9E2C088-F1
#
_cell.length_a   1.000
_cell.length_b   1.000
_cell.length_c   1.000
_cell.angle_alpha   90.00
_cell.angle_beta   90.00
_cell.angle_gamma   90.00
#
_symmetry.space_group_name_H-M   'P 1'
#
loop_
_entity.id
_entity.type
_entity.pdbx_description
1 polymer ?
#
loop_
_entity_poly.entity_id
_entity_poly.type
_entity_poly.pdbx_seq_one_letter_code
_entity_poly.pdbx_strand_id
1 'polypeptide(L)'
;MLQRFFQKDKGFTLIEVLIVVVIVAILAAISVPIYVQYVEGARAADPQAAIGAIYNSAKMYYQDTSEYPTDVQTLTAENYLTIDQATLDQWDFQIVGAQEQLDQITATSTDRMKGGAGRVVIYQVIEGRFVGYGLPSDTEE
;
A
#
# COMPACT_ATOMS: atom_id res chain seq x y z
N MET A 1 51.27 4.55 51.08
CA MET A 1 49.80 4.47 51.09
C MET A 1 49.27 5.37 49.97
N LEU A 2 48.69 4.74 48.94
CA LEU A 2 47.87 5.21 47.80
C LEU A 2 48.01 6.66 47.25
N GLN A 3 48.70 6.79 46.11
CA GLN A 3 48.43 7.85 45.12
C GLN A 3 47.10 7.56 44.41
N ARG A 4 46.06 8.35 44.68
CA ARG A 4 44.79 8.33 43.95
C ARG A 4 44.98 9.01 42.58
N PHE A 5 44.91 8.22 41.51
CA PHE A 5 44.68 8.73 40.16
C PHE A 5 43.27 9.35 40.11
N PHE A 6 43.17 10.67 40.00
CA PHE A 6 41.92 11.31 39.57
C PHE A 6 41.71 10.93 38.10
N GLN A 7 40.80 9.98 37.86
CA GLN A 7 40.24 9.78 36.52
C GLN A 7 39.56 11.09 36.13
N LYS A 8 40.07 11.74 35.08
CA LYS A 8 39.38 12.87 34.45
C LYS A 8 38.15 12.32 33.75
N ASP A 9 37.01 12.39 34.42
CA ASP A 9 35.72 12.20 33.76
C ASP A 9 35.61 13.25 32.64
N LYS A 10 35.75 12.80 31.40
CA LYS A 10 35.55 13.64 30.22
C LYS A 10 34.05 13.83 30.05
N GLY A 11 33.55 14.99 30.46
CA GLY A 11 32.17 15.39 30.17
C GLY A 11 31.96 15.61 28.67
N PHE A 12 30.74 15.36 28.19
CA PHE A 12 30.30 15.68 26.83
C PHE A 12 30.37 17.19 26.59
N THR A 13 30.83 17.60 25.40
CA THR A 13 30.80 19.01 25.01
C THR A 13 29.45 19.37 24.39
N LEU A 14 28.99 20.61 24.57
CA LEU A 14 27.77 21.10 23.93
C LEU A 14 27.89 21.08 22.40
N ILE A 15 29.10 21.29 21.87
CA ILE A 15 29.35 21.26 20.42
C ILE A 15 29.23 19.84 19.85
N GLU A 16 29.63 18.79 20.59
CA GLU A 16 29.43 17.39 20.16
C GLU A 16 27.94 17.06 20.02
N VAL A 17 27.13 17.45 21.01
CA VAL A 17 25.68 17.22 20.94
C VAL A 17 25.06 18.03 19.80
N LEU A 18 25.49 19.28 19.59
CA LEU A 18 25.01 20.13 18.51
C LEU A 18 25.25 19.50 17.12
N ILE A 19 26.47 19.03 16.85
CA ILE A 19 26.82 18.42 15.56
C ILE A 19 26.00 17.14 15.34
N VAL A 20 25.83 16.31 16.37
CA VAL A 20 25.03 15.08 16.27
C VAL A 20 23.58 15.38 15.91
N VAL A 21 22.94 16.35 16.57
CA VAL A 21 21.55 16.73 16.28
C VAL A 21 21.41 17.28 14.88
N VAL A 22 22.37 18.09 14.41
CA VAL A 22 22.37 18.62 13.03
C VAL A 22 22.45 17.50 12.00
N ILE A 23 23.33 16.52 12.19
CA ILE A 23 23.44 15.37 11.27
C ILE A 23 22.14 14.56 11.27
N VAL A 24 21.57 14.25 12.44
CA VAL A 24 20.31 13.51 12.55
C VAL A 24 19.15 14.26 11.87
N ALA A 25 19.09 15.59 12.00
CA ALA A 25 18.08 16.41 11.35
C ALA A 25 18.16 16.34 9.82
N ILE A 26 19.36 16.40 9.24
CA ILE A 26 19.56 16.29 7.79
C ILE A 26 19.15 14.90 7.29
N LEU A 27 19.55 13.84 8.00
CA LEU A 27 19.17 12.47 7.65
C LEU A 27 17.65 12.29 7.73
N ALA A 28 17.03 12.73 8.82
CA ALA A 28 15.58 12.63 9.00
C ALA A 28 14.81 13.36 7.89
N ALA A 29 15.27 14.54 7.46
CA ALA A 29 14.61 15.32 6.40
C ALA A 29 14.52 14.55 5.06
N ILE A 30 15.56 13.78 4.72
CA ILE A 30 15.57 12.96 3.49
C ILE A 30 14.90 11.61 3.71
N SER A 31 15.13 10.98 4.86
CA SER A 31 14.66 9.62 5.13
C SER A 31 13.15 9.52 5.35
N VAL A 32 12.50 10.51 5.95
CA VAL A 32 11.06 10.47 6.23
C VAL A 32 10.19 10.34 4.97
N PRO A 33 10.31 11.18 3.92
CA PRO A 33 9.48 11.03 2.71
C PRO A 33 9.71 9.71 1.99
N ILE A 34 10.97 9.24 1.91
CA ILE A 34 11.31 7.94 1.31
C ILE A 34 10.65 6.80 2.10
N TYR A 35 10.71 6.86 3.43
CA TYR A 35 10.09 5.86 4.29
C TYR A 35 8.57 5.83 4.14
N VAL A 36 7.91 6.98 4.02
CA VAL A 36 6.45 7.06 3.79
C VAL A 36 6.09 6.38 2.48
N GLN A 37 6.77 6.69 1.37
CA GLN A 37 6.51 6.05 0.08
C GLN A 37 6.73 4.54 0.13
N TYR A 38 7.80 4.09 0.79
CA TYR A 38 8.07 2.67 0.99
C TYR A 38 6.94 1.96 1.74
N VAL A 39 6.42 2.57 2.82
CA VAL A 39 5.32 2.00 3.60
C VAL A 39 4.01 2.02 2.80
N GLU A 40 3.74 3.06 2.02
CA GLU A 40 2.56 3.12 1.14
C GLU A 40 2.61 2.01 0.08
N GLY A 41 3.74 1.84 -0.62
CA GLY A 41 3.92 0.76 -1.60
C GLY A 41 3.81 -0.63 -0.97
N ALA A 42 4.35 -0.83 0.24
CA ALA A 42 4.21 -2.10 0.97
C ALA A 42 2.75 -2.41 1.32
N ARG A 43 1.95 -1.38 1.63
CA ARG A 43 0.52 -1.52 1.91
C ARG A 43 -0.32 -1.76 0.65
N ALA A 44 0.14 -1.28 -0.50
CA ALA A 44 -0.51 -1.55 -1.78
C ALA A 44 -0.39 -3.02 -2.22
N ALA A 45 0.52 -3.80 -1.64
CA ALA A 45 0.67 -5.23 -1.97
C ALA A 45 -0.57 -6.07 -1.64
N ASP A 46 -1.29 -5.73 -0.55
CA ASP A 46 -2.50 -6.43 -0.11
C ASP A 46 -3.65 -6.30 -1.14
N PRO A 47 -4.11 -5.09 -1.53
CA PRO A 47 -5.13 -4.95 -2.55
C PRO A 47 -4.65 -5.40 -3.92
N GLN A 48 -3.35 -5.30 -4.25
CA GLN A 48 -2.82 -5.85 -5.52
C GLN A 48 -3.05 -7.36 -5.64
N ALA A 49 -2.78 -8.11 -4.57
CA ALA A 49 -3.02 -9.54 -4.54
C ALA A 49 -4.52 -9.85 -4.64
N ALA A 50 -5.36 -9.13 -3.90
CA ALA A 50 -6.81 -9.30 -3.93
C ALA A 50 -7.40 -8.96 -5.30
N ILE A 51 -6.99 -7.86 -5.92
CA ILE A 51 -7.39 -7.48 -7.29
C ILE A 51 -6.97 -8.55 -8.29
N GLY A 52 -5.77 -9.12 -8.17
CA GLY A 52 -5.33 -10.22 -9.01
C GLY A 52 -6.24 -11.45 -8.91
N ALA A 53 -6.70 -11.79 -7.70
CA ALA A 53 -7.68 -12.85 -7.50
C ALA A 53 -9.05 -12.49 -8.11
N ILE A 54 -9.56 -11.28 -7.85
CA ILE A 54 -10.82 -10.77 -8.42
C ILE A 54 -10.78 -10.82 -9.94
N TYR A 55 -9.69 -10.36 -10.57
CA TYR A 55 -9.55 -10.34 -12.02
C TYR A 55 -9.62 -11.75 -12.63
N ASN A 56 -8.95 -12.72 -12.00
CA ASN A 56 -8.99 -14.10 -12.46
C ASN A 56 -10.38 -14.72 -12.28
N SER A 57 -11.02 -14.50 -11.14
CA SER A 57 -12.39 -14.94 -10.87
C SER A 57 -13.40 -14.30 -11.82
N ALA A 58 -13.25 -13.00 -12.15
CA ALA A 58 -14.09 -12.30 -13.11
C ALA A 58 -13.96 -12.90 -14.52
N LYS A 59 -12.74 -13.30 -14.93
CA LYS A 59 -12.52 -14.01 -16.21
C LYS A 59 -13.14 -15.40 -16.22
N MET A 60 -13.10 -16.14 -15.10
CA MET A 60 -13.78 -17.43 -14.98
C MET A 60 -15.30 -17.26 -15.07
N TYR A 61 -15.85 -16.27 -14.38
CA TYR A 61 -17.28 -15.93 -14.44
C TYR A 61 -17.71 -15.60 -15.88
N TYR A 62 -16.93 -14.81 -16.60
CA TYR A 62 -17.19 -14.50 -18.01
C TYR A 62 -17.17 -15.75 -18.90
N GLN A 63 -16.28 -16.72 -18.64
CA GLN A 63 -16.25 -17.97 -19.41
C GLN A 63 -17.54 -18.78 -19.28
N ASP A 64 -18.20 -18.72 -18.13
CA ASP A 64 -19.41 -19.48 -17.84
C ASP A 64 -20.69 -18.73 -18.24
N THR A 65 -20.71 -17.41 -18.07
CA THR A 65 -21.92 -16.58 -18.22
C THR A 65 -21.93 -15.70 -19.47
N SER A 66 -20.79 -15.57 -20.15
CA SER A 66 -20.54 -14.62 -21.25
C SER A 66 -20.70 -13.14 -20.87
N GLU A 67 -20.75 -12.83 -19.58
CA GLU A 67 -20.79 -11.47 -19.06
C GLU A 67 -19.78 -11.30 -17.91
N TYR A 68 -19.19 -10.13 -17.76
CA TYR A 68 -18.36 -9.81 -16.58
C TYR A 68 -19.25 -9.49 -15.37
N PRO A 69 -18.81 -9.83 -14.15
CA PRO A 69 -19.55 -9.51 -12.93
C PRO A 69 -19.60 -7.99 -12.72
N THR A 70 -20.73 -7.48 -12.22
CA THR A 70 -20.88 -6.05 -11.89
C THR A 70 -20.22 -5.66 -10.58
N ASP A 71 -20.01 -6.64 -9.69
CA ASP A 71 -19.44 -6.42 -8.37
C ASP A 71 -18.72 -7.68 -7.83
N VAL A 72 -17.94 -7.49 -6.77
CA VAL A 72 -17.16 -8.57 -6.14
C VAL A 72 -18.06 -9.51 -5.36
N GLN A 73 -19.20 -9.03 -4.84
CA GLN A 73 -20.13 -9.83 -4.05
C GLN A 73 -20.74 -10.96 -4.89
N THR A 74 -21.03 -10.72 -6.16
CA THR A 74 -21.49 -11.73 -7.13
C THR A 74 -20.48 -12.87 -7.24
N LEU A 75 -19.19 -12.55 -7.38
CA LEU A 75 -18.13 -13.56 -7.46
C LEU A 75 -18.00 -14.39 -6.18
N THR A 76 -18.20 -13.79 -5.02
CA THR A 76 -18.16 -14.52 -3.74
C THR A 76 -19.43 -15.36 -3.53
N ALA A 77 -20.61 -14.83 -3.86
CA ALA A 77 -21.89 -15.53 -3.72
C ALA A 77 -21.97 -16.77 -4.62
N GLU A 78 -21.42 -16.68 -5.83
CA GLU A 78 -21.40 -17.77 -6.80
C GLU A 78 -20.17 -18.69 -6.67
N ASN A 79 -19.37 -18.53 -5.62
CA ASN A 79 -18.19 -19.35 -5.29
C ASN A 79 -17.03 -19.28 -6.31
N TYR A 80 -16.97 -18.24 -7.14
CA TYR A 80 -15.82 -17.97 -8.01
C TYR A 80 -14.62 -17.38 -7.26
N LEU A 81 -14.86 -16.75 -6.11
CA LEU A 81 -13.87 -15.99 -5.38
C LEU A 81 -13.96 -16.25 -3.88
N THR A 82 -12.81 -16.52 -3.25
CA THR A 82 -12.65 -16.54 -1.80
C THR A 82 -11.60 -15.51 -1.41
N ILE A 83 -12.00 -14.49 -0.67
CA ILE A 83 -11.12 -13.45 -0.11
C ILE A 83 -11.30 -13.43 1.41
N ASP A 84 -10.20 -13.17 2.11
CA ASP A 84 -10.24 -13.00 3.57
C ASP A 84 -11.09 -11.79 3.97
N GLN A 85 -11.90 -11.97 5.01
CA GLN A 85 -12.78 -10.92 5.53
C GLN A 85 -11.96 -9.73 6.05
N ALA A 86 -10.75 -9.96 6.57
CA ALA A 86 -9.89 -8.86 7.00
C ALA A 86 -9.45 -7.94 5.84
N THR A 87 -9.28 -8.49 4.63
CA THR A 87 -8.98 -7.70 3.42
C THR A 87 -10.22 -6.92 2.98
N LEU A 88 -11.40 -7.54 2.98
CA LEU A 88 -12.67 -6.86 2.66
C LEU A 88 -13.04 -5.77 3.68
N ASP A 89 -12.65 -5.94 4.94
CA ASP A 89 -12.83 -4.91 5.97
C ASP A 89 -11.93 -3.69 5.72
N GLN A 90 -10.75 -3.90 5.13
CA GLN A 90 -9.75 -2.85 4.90
C GLN A 90 -9.87 -2.19 3.52
N TRP A 91 -10.47 -2.87 2.55
CA TRP A 91 -10.54 -2.45 1.16
C TRP A 91 -11.92 -2.71 0.57
N ASP A 92 -12.53 -1.65 0.04
CA ASP A 92 -13.71 -1.75 -0.81
C ASP A 92 -13.27 -1.93 -2.27
N PHE A 93 -13.85 -2.91 -2.97
CA PHE A 93 -13.47 -3.27 -4.32
C PHE A 93 -14.60 -2.99 -5.30
N GLN A 94 -14.26 -2.30 -6.39
CA GLN A 94 -15.19 -1.95 -7.45
C GLN A 94 -14.67 -2.48 -8.79
N ILE A 95 -15.53 -3.19 -9.49
CA ILE A 95 -15.29 -3.69 -10.85
C ILE A 95 -15.88 -2.65 -11.80
N VAL A 96 -15.05 -2.11 -12.68
CA VAL A 96 -15.48 -1.08 -13.66
C VAL A 96 -15.31 -1.67 -15.05
N GLY A 97 -16.41 -1.72 -15.78
CA GLY A 97 -16.46 -2.23 -17.14
C GLY A 97 -17.90 -2.31 -17.64
N ALA A 98 -18.04 -2.79 -18.87
CA ALA A 98 -19.32 -3.17 -19.47
C ALA A 98 -19.49 -4.71 -19.45
N GLN A 99 -20.69 -5.20 -19.75
CA GLN A 99 -21.00 -6.64 -19.75
C GLN A 99 -19.97 -7.48 -20.52
N GLU A 100 -19.44 -6.99 -21.65
CA GLU A 100 -18.49 -7.75 -22.48
C GLU A 100 -17.02 -7.36 -22.29
N GLN A 101 -16.74 -6.29 -21.54
CA GLN A 101 -15.38 -5.77 -21.38
C GLN A 101 -15.13 -5.25 -19.97
N LEU A 102 -14.08 -5.79 -19.35
CA LEU A 102 -13.55 -5.27 -18.10
C LEU A 102 -12.49 -4.19 -18.37
N ASP A 103 -12.67 -3.00 -17.79
CA ASP A 103 -11.76 -1.87 -18.01
C ASP A 103 -10.74 -1.72 -16.87
N GLN A 104 -11.23 -1.71 -15.63
CA GLN A 104 -10.37 -1.59 -14.45
C GLN A 104 -11.01 -2.20 -13.20
N ILE A 105 -10.18 -2.55 -12.22
CA ILE A 105 -10.61 -2.92 -10.88
C ILE A 105 -9.99 -1.93 -9.90
N THR A 106 -10.83 -1.31 -9.07
CA THR A 106 -10.41 -0.29 -8.10
C THR A 106 -10.55 -0.85 -6.69
N ALA A 107 -9.53 -0.67 -5.87
CA ALA A 107 -9.57 -0.89 -4.43
C ALA A 107 -9.43 0.45 -3.71
N THR A 108 -10.38 0.75 -2.80
CA THR A 108 -10.38 1.96 -1.98
C THR A 108 -10.26 1.57 -0.51
N SER A 109 -9.28 2.12 0.20
CA SER A 109 -9.06 1.79 1.60
C SER A 109 -10.16 2.36 2.49
N THR A 110 -10.54 1.58 3.51
CA THR A 110 -11.53 1.97 4.52
C THR A 110 -10.85 2.56 5.77
N ASP A 111 -11.64 3.05 6.72
CA ASP A 111 -11.14 3.53 8.02
C ASP A 111 -10.49 2.43 8.87
N ARG A 112 -10.72 1.15 8.55
CA ARG A 112 -10.11 0.01 9.24
C ARG A 112 -8.65 -0.17 8.84
N MET A 113 -8.24 0.34 7.68
CA MET A 113 -6.89 0.21 7.18
C MET A 113 -5.93 1.07 8.01
N LYS A 114 -4.83 0.49 8.50
CA LYS A 114 -3.80 1.24 9.25
C LYS A 114 -3.19 2.42 8.47
N GLY A 115 -3.28 2.40 7.14
CA GLY A 115 -2.80 3.47 6.25
C GLY A 115 -3.74 4.67 6.12
N GLY A 116 -4.91 4.62 6.76
CA GLY A 116 -5.98 5.59 6.62
C GLY A 116 -6.92 5.28 5.46
N ALA A 117 -8.12 5.84 5.51
CA ALA A 117 -9.13 5.69 4.47
C ALA A 117 -8.84 6.53 3.21
N GLY A 118 -9.50 6.19 2.11
CA GLY A 118 -9.49 6.96 0.86
C GLY A 118 -8.23 6.79 0.02
N ARG A 119 -7.39 5.78 0.30
CA ARG A 119 -6.24 5.41 -0.52
C ARG A 119 -6.72 4.50 -1.63
N VAL A 120 -6.27 4.76 -2.86
CA VAL A 120 -6.80 4.10 -4.05
C VAL A 120 -5.69 3.35 -4.79
N VAL A 121 -5.95 2.08 -5.08
CA VAL A 121 -5.14 1.24 -5.98
C VAL A 121 -6.03 0.81 -7.13
N ILE A 122 -5.57 1.05 -8.36
CA ILE A 122 -6.32 0.73 -9.58
C ILE A 122 -5.50 -0.26 -10.38
N TYR A 123 -6.14 -1.34 -10.82
CA TYR A 123 -5.61 -2.21 -11.88
C TYR A 123 -6.27 -1.85 -13.20
N GLN A 124 -5.47 -1.32 -14.12
CA GLN A 124 -5.91 -1.02 -15.48
C GLN A 124 -5.75 -2.28 -16.34
N VAL A 125 -6.85 -2.84 -16.84
CA VAL A 125 -6.85 -4.13 -17.52
C VAL A 125 -6.22 -4.05 -18.90
N ILE A 126 -6.45 -2.94 -19.62
CA ILE A 126 -5.92 -2.71 -20.97
C ILE A 126 -4.39 -2.55 -20.92
N GLU A 127 -3.90 -1.72 -20.01
CA GLU A 127 -2.46 -1.47 -19.82
C GLU A 127 -1.75 -2.58 -19.03
N GLY A 128 -2.50 -3.45 -18.35
CA GLY A 128 -1.97 -4.54 -17.53
C GLY A 128 -1.13 -4.07 -16.35
N ARG A 129 -1.37 -2.86 -15.83
CA ARG A 129 -0.56 -2.22 -14.78
C ARG A 129 -1.39 -1.77 -13.59
N PHE A 130 -0.73 -1.66 -12.44
CA PHE A 130 -1.30 -1.05 -11.25
C PHE A 130 -0.86 0.40 -11.08
N VAL A 131 -1.77 1.26 -10.64
CA VAL A 131 -1.51 2.68 -10.36
C VAL A 131 -2.14 3.11 -9.03
N GLY A 132 -1.61 4.18 -8.45
CA GLY A 132 -2.13 4.77 -7.21
C GLY A 132 -1.49 4.25 -5.91
N TYR A 133 -1.73 4.95 -4.80
CA TYR A 133 -1.24 4.67 -3.44
C TYR A 133 0.16 4.03 -3.33
N GLY A 134 1.22 4.83 -3.46
CA GLY A 134 2.60 4.35 -3.38
C GLY A 134 3.07 3.57 -4.62
N LEU A 135 2.21 3.40 -5.62
CA LEU A 135 2.57 2.92 -6.96
C LEU A 135 2.67 4.11 -7.92
N PRO A 136 3.32 3.93 -9.10
CA PRO A 136 3.36 4.96 -10.12
C PRO A 136 1.95 5.47 -10.45
N SER A 137 1.77 6.80 -10.46
CA SER A 137 0.52 7.43 -10.86
C SER A 137 0.62 7.90 -12.32
N ASP A 138 -0.49 7.88 -13.06
CA ASP A 138 -0.55 8.44 -14.42
C ASP A 138 -0.23 9.96 -14.49
N THR A 139 -0.14 10.63 -13.34
CA THR A 139 0.25 12.04 -13.17
C THR A 139 1.76 12.27 -13.08
N GLU A 140 2.60 11.42 -13.67
CA GLU A 140 4.00 11.80 -13.92
C GLU A 140 4.10 12.70 -15.18
N GLU A 141 3.74 13.97 -15.02
CA GLU A 141 4.36 15.16 -15.66
C GLU A 141 4.32 16.36 -14.70
#